data_AF-A0A175REA2-F1
#
_entry.id   AF-A0A175REA2-F1
#
_cell.length_a   1.000
_cell.length_b   1.000
_cell.length_c   1.000
_cell.angle_alpha   90.00
_cell.angle_beta   90.00
_cell.angle_gamma   90.00
#
_symmetry.space_group_name_H-M   'P 1'
#
loop_
_entity.id
_entity.type
_entity.pdbx_description
1 polymer ?
#
loop_
_entity_poly.entity_id
_entity_poly.type
_entity_poly.pdbx_seq_one_letter_code
_entity_poly.pdbx_strand_id
1 'polypeptide(L)'
;MSLSPAQRVFRFAPSPNGRLHLGHAYSACLNHDRAREVGGQFLLRLEDIDLARCTPELEASLLSDLAWLGLTPDAPPRRQSEHFADYEAAIVALRDAGLVYPAFMTRGEVKGFAALHEEREGRPWPRDPDGAPIYPGLDRDLTPIERR
;
A
#
# COMPACT_ATOMS: atom_id res chain seq x y z
N MET A 1 17.49 0.72 20.89
CA MET A 1 18.22 1.95 20.49
C MET A 1 17.21 3.08 20.39
N SER A 2 17.40 4.16 21.15
CA SER A 2 16.54 5.34 21.13
C SER A 2 16.79 6.12 19.85
N LEU A 3 15.77 6.28 19.00
CA LEU A 3 15.84 7.19 17.85
C LEU A 3 16.05 8.62 18.39
N SER A 4 17.09 9.32 17.93
CA SER A 4 17.25 10.73 18.28
C SER A 4 16.18 11.56 17.56
N PRO A 5 15.66 12.64 18.14
CA PRO A 5 14.50 13.38 17.60
C PRO A 5 14.73 14.09 16.26
N ALA A 6 15.90 13.99 15.64
CA ALA A 6 16.28 14.75 14.44
C ALA A 6 16.82 13.89 13.28
N GLN A 7 16.77 12.57 13.36
CA GLN A 7 17.29 11.72 12.28
C GLN A 7 16.27 11.59 11.14
N ARG A 8 16.64 12.04 9.93
CA ARG A 8 15.82 11.85 8.73
C ARG A 8 15.76 10.36 8.38
N VAL A 9 14.58 9.83 8.12
CA VAL A 9 14.39 8.42 7.79
C VAL A 9 13.81 8.29 6.39
N PHE A 10 14.48 7.49 5.56
CA PHE A 10 14.08 7.12 4.21
C PHE A 10 13.71 5.64 4.18
N ARG A 11 12.81 5.25 3.26
CA ARG A 11 12.48 3.83 3.09
C ARG A 11 12.30 3.45 1.63
N PHE A 12 12.82 2.28 1.29
CA PHE A 12 12.38 1.53 0.12
C PHE A 12 11.33 0.50 0.57
N ALA A 13 10.18 0.46 -0.10
CA ALA A 13 9.03 -0.34 0.31
C ALA A 13 8.47 -1.21 -0.83
N PRO A 14 9.19 -2.25 -1.28
CA PRO A 14 8.75 -3.12 -2.37
C PRO A 14 7.78 -4.21 -1.87
N SER A 15 6.85 -4.63 -2.74
CA SER A 15 6.17 -5.92 -2.59
C SER A 15 7.00 -7.01 -3.27
N PRO A 16 7.36 -8.11 -2.60
CA PRO A 16 8.12 -9.21 -3.20
C PRO A 16 7.22 -10.12 -4.06
N ASN A 17 6.51 -9.53 -5.04
CA ASN A 17 5.60 -10.22 -5.96
C ASN A 17 6.14 -10.35 -7.39
N GLY A 18 7.42 -10.04 -7.57
CA GLY A 18 8.16 -10.11 -8.82
C GLY A 18 9.65 -9.80 -8.59
N ARG A 19 10.46 -9.94 -9.64
CA ARG A 19 11.89 -9.58 -9.56
C ARG A 19 12.09 -8.07 -9.43
N LEU A 20 13.23 -7.67 -8.86
CA LEU A 20 13.62 -6.27 -8.79
C LEU A 20 13.84 -5.70 -10.21
N HIS A 21 13.05 -4.69 -10.59
CA HIS A 21 13.16 -4.03 -11.89
C HIS A 21 13.88 -2.67 -11.76
N LEU A 22 14.22 -2.03 -12.89
CA LEU A 22 15.00 -0.77 -12.90
C LEU A 22 14.35 0.36 -12.10
N GLY A 23 13.02 0.53 -12.20
CA GLY A 23 12.30 1.49 -11.35
C GLY A 23 12.45 1.24 -9.84
N HIS A 24 12.44 -0.03 -9.40
CA HIS A 24 12.72 -0.40 -8.02
C HIS A 24 14.16 -0.07 -7.63
N ALA A 25 15.13 -0.46 -8.47
CA ALA A 25 16.55 -0.15 -8.27
C ALA A 25 16.77 1.37 -8.11
N TYR A 26 16.21 2.17 -9.02
CA TYR A 26 16.30 3.62 -8.98
C TYR A 26 15.71 4.21 -7.69
N SER A 27 14.51 3.75 -7.29
CA SER A 27 13.86 4.19 -6.05
C SER A 27 14.70 3.82 -4.81
N ALA A 28 15.26 2.61 -4.78
CA ALA A 28 16.11 2.14 -3.69
C ALA A 28 17.42 2.95 -3.60
N CYS A 29 18.13 3.14 -4.72
CA CYS A 29 19.34 3.98 -4.77
C CYS A 29 19.03 5.41 -4.32
N LEU A 30 17.96 6.02 -4.83
CA LEU A 30 17.59 7.39 -4.45
C LEU A 30 17.37 7.53 -2.94
N ASN A 31 16.63 6.60 -2.32
CA ASN A 31 16.38 6.65 -0.88
C ASN A 31 17.65 6.38 -0.06
N HIS A 32 18.47 5.43 -0.51
CA HIS A 32 19.75 5.12 0.13
C HIS A 32 20.70 6.32 0.09
N ASP A 33 20.92 6.88 -1.09
CA ASP A 33 21.87 7.99 -1.29
C ASP A 33 21.41 9.23 -0.55
N ARG A 34 20.10 9.54 -0.57
CA ARG A 34 19.55 10.63 0.26
C ARG A 34 19.73 10.41 1.75
N ALA A 35 19.61 9.18 2.24
CA ALA A 35 19.90 8.88 3.63
C ALA A 35 21.39 9.15 3.94
N ARG A 36 22.31 8.76 3.06
CA ARG A 36 23.75 9.01 3.25
C ARG A 36 24.11 10.49 3.19
N GLU A 37 23.56 11.23 2.23
CA GLU A 37 23.81 12.67 2.05
C GLU A 37 23.46 13.49 3.30
N VAL A 38 22.39 13.13 4.01
CA VAL A 38 21.88 13.89 5.17
C VAL A 38 22.21 13.28 6.52
N GLY A 39 23.02 12.21 6.56
CA GLY A 39 23.28 11.45 7.78
C GLY A 39 22.01 10.80 8.39
N GLY A 40 21.04 10.47 7.54
CA GLY A 40 19.78 9.82 7.89
C GLY A 40 19.87 8.29 7.98
N GLN A 41 18.71 7.64 8.03
CA GLN A 41 18.56 6.19 7.97
C GLN A 41 17.91 5.75 6.66
N PHE A 42 18.37 4.64 6.12
CA PHE A 42 17.76 3.91 5.03
C PHE A 42 17.16 2.61 5.57
N LEU A 43 15.84 2.49 5.51
CA LEU A 43 15.10 1.32 5.97
C LEU A 43 14.48 0.55 4.80
N LEU A 44 14.34 -0.77 4.99
CA LEU A 44 13.61 -1.64 4.07
C LEU A 44 12.32 -2.11 4.73
N ARG A 45 11.19 -1.95 4.03
CA ARG A 45 9.90 -2.51 4.44
C ARG A 45 9.31 -3.36 3.33
N LEU A 46 9.15 -4.65 3.57
CA LEU A 46 8.56 -5.57 2.61
C LEU A 46 7.03 -5.45 2.71
N GLU A 47 6.39 -4.99 1.63
CA GLU A 47 4.94 -4.84 1.50
C GLU A 47 4.32 -6.18 1.04
N ASP A 48 4.44 -7.19 1.90
CA ASP A 48 4.15 -8.61 1.64
C ASP A 48 2.73 -9.05 2.06
N ILE A 49 1.77 -8.12 2.03
CA ILE A 49 0.39 -8.35 2.48
C ILE A 49 -0.42 -9.25 1.53
N ASP A 50 0.00 -9.37 0.27
CA ASP A 50 -0.58 -10.33 -0.67
C ASP A 50 0.17 -11.66 -0.56
N LEU A 51 -0.24 -12.47 0.40
CA LEU A 51 0.40 -13.75 0.73
C LEU A 51 0.38 -14.77 -0.42
N ALA A 52 -0.50 -14.59 -1.42
CA ALA A 52 -0.57 -15.49 -2.57
C ALA A 52 0.48 -15.15 -3.63
N ARG A 53 0.85 -13.87 -3.74
CA ARG A 53 1.83 -13.39 -4.73
C ARG A 53 3.21 -13.13 -4.15
N CYS A 54 3.31 -12.90 -2.84
CA CYS A 54 4.57 -12.66 -2.14
C CYS A 54 5.13 -13.99 -1.65
N THR A 55 6.28 -14.42 -2.18
CA THR A 55 6.90 -15.69 -1.79
C THR A 55 8.27 -15.48 -1.14
N PRO A 56 8.71 -16.42 -0.27
CA PRO A 56 10.05 -16.36 0.33
C PRO A 56 11.18 -16.31 -0.71
N GLU A 57 11.01 -16.95 -1.86
CA GLU A 57 12.01 -16.97 -2.93
C GLU A 57 12.14 -15.58 -3.59
N LEU A 58 11.02 -14.89 -3.80
CA LEU A 58 11.00 -13.53 -4.34
C LEU A 58 11.59 -12.53 -3.35
N GLU A 59 11.30 -12.69 -2.05
CA GLU A 59 11.94 -11.90 -0.99
C GLU A 59 13.47 -12.13 -0.99
N ALA A 60 13.92 -13.38 -1.01
CA ALA A 60 15.35 -13.70 -1.03
C ALA A 60 16.05 -13.13 -2.26
N SER A 61 15.42 -13.23 -3.45
CA SER A 61 15.94 -12.63 -4.69
C SER A 61 16.05 -11.12 -4.57
N LEU A 62 15.02 -10.45 -4.06
CA LEU A 62 15.02 -9.00 -3.84
C LEU A 62 16.16 -8.56 -2.91
N LEU A 63 16.35 -9.25 -1.78
CA LEU A 63 17.42 -8.95 -0.83
C LEU A 63 18.80 -9.18 -1.44
N SER A 64 18.97 -10.25 -2.23
CA SER A 64 20.20 -10.51 -2.97
C SER A 64 20.51 -9.41 -3.97
N ASP A 65 19.52 -8.95 -4.74
CA ASP A 65 19.69 -7.88 -5.73
C ASP A 65 20.07 -6.54 -5.06
N LEU A 66 19.44 -6.21 -3.93
CA LEU A 66 19.78 -5.01 -3.15
C LEU A 66 21.21 -5.09 -2.60
N ALA A 67 21.62 -6.25 -2.08
CA ALA A 67 22.98 -6.46 -1.60
C ALA A 67 24.01 -6.34 -2.73
N TRP A 68 23.71 -6.89 -3.92
CA TRP A 68 24.55 -6.77 -5.11
C TRP A 68 24.73 -5.31 -5.56
N LEU A 69 23.68 -4.49 -5.43
CA LEU A 69 23.74 -3.04 -5.68
C LEU A 69 24.46 -2.24 -4.59
N GLY A 70 24.88 -2.86 -3.49
CA GLY A 70 25.50 -2.19 -2.34
C GLY A 70 24.51 -1.44 -1.44
N LEU A 71 23.21 -1.76 -1.52
CA LEU A 71 22.13 -1.07 -0.81
C LEU A 71 21.76 -1.80 0.49
N THR A 72 22.61 -1.66 1.51
CA THR A 72 22.35 -2.26 2.83
C THR A 72 21.44 -1.38 3.69
N PRO A 73 20.29 -1.89 4.19
CA PRO A 73 19.44 -1.17 5.13
C PRO A 73 20.11 -1.06 6.51
N ASP A 74 19.84 0.04 7.22
CA ASP A 74 20.44 0.33 8.54
C ASP A 74 19.80 -0.46 9.69
N ALA A 75 18.74 -1.21 9.41
CA ALA A 75 18.07 -2.11 10.35
C ALA A 75 17.55 -3.35 9.59
N PRO A 76 17.25 -4.46 10.30
CA PRO A 76 16.60 -5.61 9.69
C PRO A 76 15.32 -5.21 8.94
N PRO A 77 15.04 -5.81 7.77
CA PRO A 77 13.81 -5.51 7.02
C PRO A 77 12.57 -5.78 7.88
N ARG A 78 11.59 -4.88 7.81
CA ARG A 78 10.27 -5.09 8.43
C ARG A 78 9.33 -5.72 7.40
N ARG A 79 8.64 -6.82 7.75
CA ARG A 79 7.60 -7.44 6.91
C ARG A 79 6.22 -6.97 7.35
N GLN A 80 5.38 -6.52 6.44
CA GLN A 80 4.04 -6.06 6.83
C GLN A 80 3.14 -7.21 7.30
N SER A 81 3.32 -8.41 6.76
CA SER A 81 2.57 -9.61 7.17
C SER A 81 2.76 -9.95 8.66
N GLU A 82 3.92 -9.61 9.24
CA GLU A 82 4.22 -9.77 10.67
C GLU A 82 3.53 -8.72 11.56
N HIS A 83 2.83 -7.74 10.96
CA HIS A 83 2.28 -6.57 11.65
C HIS A 83 0.79 -6.31 11.33
N PHE A 84 0.02 -7.34 10.96
CA PHE A 84 -1.41 -7.17 10.66
C PHE A 84 -2.23 -6.55 11.81
N ALA A 85 -1.85 -6.82 13.06
CA ALA A 85 -2.50 -6.23 14.23
C ALA A 85 -2.42 -4.69 14.27
N ASP A 86 -1.35 -4.09 13.73
CA ASP A 86 -1.21 -2.62 13.68
C ASP A 86 -2.27 -2.00 12.74
N TYR A 87 -2.54 -2.65 11.60
CA TYR A 87 -3.55 -2.20 10.65
C TYR A 87 -4.98 -2.43 11.18
N GLU A 88 -5.22 -3.53 11.87
CA GLU A 88 -6.50 -3.81 12.54
C GLU A 88 -6.81 -2.73 13.59
N ALA A 89 -5.83 -2.37 14.41
CA ALA A 89 -5.99 -1.29 15.39
C ALA A 89 -6.26 0.07 14.69
N ALA A 90 -5.57 0.35 13.59
CA ALA A 90 -5.77 1.58 12.83
C ALA A 90 -7.16 1.66 12.19
N ILE A 91 -7.66 0.57 11.59
CA ILE A 91 -8.99 0.59 10.96
C ILE A 91 -10.10 0.71 12.01
N VAL A 92 -9.93 0.09 13.19
CA VAL A 92 -10.83 0.28 14.34
C VAL A 92 -10.85 1.74 14.77
N ALA A 93 -9.69 2.38 14.95
CA ALA A 93 -9.63 3.80 15.32
C ALA A 93 -10.29 4.72 14.28
N LEU A 94 -10.06 4.47 12.98
CA LEU A 94 -10.70 5.23 11.91
C LEU A 94 -12.21 5.04 11.89
N ARG A 95 -12.69 3.82 12.14
CA ARG A 95 -14.13 3.50 12.22
C ARG A 95 -14.77 4.23 13.39
N ASP A 96 -14.14 4.17 14.56
CA ASP A 96 -14.65 4.79 15.78
C ASP A 96 -14.65 6.33 15.67
N ALA A 97 -13.75 6.91 14.87
CA ALA A 97 -13.75 8.32 14.49
C ALA A 97 -14.75 8.69 13.37
N GLY A 98 -15.50 7.73 12.82
CA GLY A 98 -16.44 7.97 11.73
C GLY A 98 -15.80 8.32 10.38
N LEU A 99 -14.51 8.01 10.19
CA LEU A 99 -13.73 8.36 8.99
C LEU A 99 -13.78 7.28 7.90
N VAL A 100 -14.25 6.07 8.24
CA VAL A 100 -14.41 4.94 7.31
C VAL A 100 -15.77 4.27 7.50
N TYR A 101 -16.24 3.59 6.47
CA TYR A 101 -17.48 2.81 6.47
C TYR A 101 -17.26 1.51 5.67
N PRO A 102 -17.96 0.41 6.01
CA PRO A 102 -17.90 -0.82 5.23
C PRO A 102 -18.53 -0.61 3.85
N ALA A 103 -17.89 -1.17 2.82
CA ALA A 103 -18.40 -1.18 1.46
C ALA A 103 -18.78 -2.62 1.08
N PHE A 104 -19.98 -2.80 0.55
CA PHE A 104 -20.59 -4.09 0.23
C PHE A 104 -20.71 -4.32 -1.28
N MET A 105 -20.81 -3.26 -2.08
CA MET A 105 -20.93 -3.42 -3.53
C MET A 105 -19.72 -4.15 -4.12
N THR A 106 -20.00 -5.21 -4.88
CA THR A 106 -19.03 -5.91 -5.71
C THR A 106 -18.53 -5.03 -6.85
N ARG A 107 -17.39 -5.39 -7.44
CA ARG A 107 -16.88 -4.74 -8.66
C ARG A 107 -17.89 -4.76 -9.82
N GLY A 108 -18.73 -5.79 -9.89
CA GLY A 108 -19.78 -5.93 -10.90
C GLY A 108 -20.91 -4.92 -10.68
N GLU A 109 -21.37 -4.79 -9.43
CA GLU A 109 -22.42 -3.83 -9.05
C GLU A 109 -21.95 -2.39 -9.24
N VAL A 110 -20.69 -2.07 -8.91
CA VAL A 110 -20.10 -0.75 -9.17
C VAL A 110 -20.10 -0.43 -10.67
N LYS A 111 -19.73 -1.39 -11.52
CA LYS A 111 -19.77 -1.21 -12.99
C LYS A 111 -21.19 -1.05 -13.50
N GLY A 112 -22.13 -1.84 -13.00
CA GLY A 112 -23.55 -1.76 -13.37
C GLY A 112 -24.16 -0.41 -12.98
N PHE A 113 -23.88 0.07 -11.76
CA PHE A 113 -24.29 1.38 -11.30
C PHE A 113 -23.75 2.49 -12.21
N ALA A 114 -22.46 2.46 -12.53
CA ALA A 114 -21.83 3.44 -13.41
C ALA A 114 -22.50 3.47 -14.79
N ALA A 115 -22.72 2.29 -15.42
CA ALA A 115 -23.37 2.20 -16.73
C ALA A 115 -24.80 2.76 -16.71
N LEU A 116 -25.61 2.41 -15.71
CA LEU A 116 -26.98 2.92 -15.57
C LEU A 116 -27.02 4.44 -15.35
N HIS A 117 -26.08 4.98 -14.58
CA HIS A 117 -25.96 6.42 -14.38
C HIS A 117 -25.57 7.11 -15.70
N GLU A 118 -24.62 6.55 -16.46
CA GLU A 118 -24.20 7.07 -17.76
C GLU A 118 -25.36 7.11 -18.77
N GLU A 119 -26.18 6.05 -18.83
CA GLU A 119 -27.36 5.98 -19.68
C GLU A 119 -28.43 7.03 -19.31
N ARG A 120 -28.67 7.22 -18.01
CA ARG A 120 -29.70 8.14 -17.51
C ARG A 120 -29.32 9.61 -17.62
N GLU A 121 -28.08 9.93 -17.28
CA GLU A 121 -27.60 11.31 -17.16
C GLU A 121 -26.85 11.79 -18.41
N GLY A 122 -26.58 10.89 -19.37
CA GLY A 122 -25.86 11.20 -20.61
C GLY A 122 -24.41 11.66 -20.41
N ARG A 123 -23.83 11.42 -19.22
CA ARG A 123 -22.48 11.86 -18.84
C ARG A 123 -21.66 10.70 -18.27
N PRO A 124 -20.35 10.63 -18.56
CA PRO A 124 -19.49 9.54 -18.07
C PRO A 124 -19.41 9.53 -16.54
N TRP A 125 -19.41 8.34 -15.94
CA TRP A 125 -19.13 8.18 -14.53
C TRP A 125 -17.61 8.33 -14.29
N PRO A 126 -17.17 8.98 -13.20
CA PRO A 126 -15.75 9.13 -12.90
C PRO A 126 -15.01 7.79 -12.82
N ARG A 127 -13.77 7.76 -13.29
CA ARG A 127 -12.92 6.56 -13.29
C ARG A 127 -11.56 6.88 -12.65
N ASP A 128 -10.95 5.87 -12.04
CA ASP A 128 -9.56 5.95 -11.58
C ASP A 128 -8.57 5.94 -12.77
N PRO A 129 -7.27 6.18 -12.54
CA PRO A 129 -6.26 6.15 -13.59
C PRO A 129 -6.16 4.81 -14.34
N ASP A 130 -6.59 3.70 -13.72
CA ASP A 130 -6.61 2.36 -14.33
C ASP A 130 -7.92 2.10 -15.12
N GLY A 131 -8.83 3.08 -15.14
CA GLY A 131 -10.10 3.05 -15.87
C GLY A 131 -11.26 2.37 -15.11
N ALA A 132 -11.06 1.94 -13.88
CA ALA A 132 -12.13 1.37 -13.07
C ALA A 132 -13.09 2.48 -12.60
N PRO A 133 -14.42 2.25 -12.64
CA PRO A 133 -15.38 3.23 -12.12
C PRO A 133 -15.12 3.54 -10.64
N ILE A 134 -15.15 4.83 -10.28
CA ILE A 134 -15.02 5.27 -8.90
C ILE A 134 -16.20 4.71 -8.09
N TYR A 135 -15.93 4.23 -6.89
CA TYR A 135 -16.95 3.65 -6.02
C TYR A 135 -18.07 4.68 -5.71
N PRO A 136 -19.36 4.34 -5.87
CA PRO A 136 -20.47 5.30 -5.76
C PRO A 136 -20.68 5.91 -4.37
N GLY A 137 -20.18 5.27 -3.32
CA GLY A 137 -20.33 5.76 -1.95
C GLY A 137 -21.72 5.58 -1.36
N LEU A 138 -22.62 4.84 -2.03
CA LEU A 138 -23.98 4.57 -1.54
C LEU A 138 -23.98 3.87 -0.17
N ASP A 139 -22.97 3.05 0.10
CA ASP A 139 -22.89 2.30 1.36
C ASP A 139 -22.56 3.18 2.58
N ARG A 140 -22.17 4.45 2.36
CA ARG A 140 -21.84 5.41 3.42
C ARG A 140 -23.03 5.70 4.32
N ASP A 141 -24.20 5.85 3.70
CA ASP A 141 -25.41 6.31 4.38
C ASP A 141 -26.29 5.15 4.87
N LEU A 142 -25.83 3.90 4.70
CA LEU A 142 -26.54 2.72 5.19
C LEU A 142 -26.72 2.77 6.70
N THR A 143 -27.90 2.38 7.16
CA THR A 143 -28.23 2.21 8.57
C THR A 143 -27.46 1.03 9.18
N PRO A 144 -27.34 0.95 10.52
CA PRO A 144 -26.72 -0.21 11.19
C PRO A 144 -27.41 -1.56 10.92
N ILE A 145 -28.65 -1.55 10.41
CA ILE A 145 -29.37 -2.77 10.01
C ILE A 145 -28.92 -3.20 8.61
N GLU A 146 -28.77 -2.24 7.69
CA GLU A 146 -28.33 -2.49 6.32
C GLU A 146 -26.83 -2.81 6.22
N ARG A 147 -26.03 -2.44 7.24
CA ARG A 147 -24.60 -2.75 7.35
C ARG A 147 -24.29 -4.14 7.95
N ARG A 148 -25.30 -4.94 8.28
CA ARG A 148 -25.14 -6.25 8.90
C ARG A 148 -25.08 -7.39 7.90
#